data_AF-A0A9P6C8A7-F1
#
_entry.id   AF-A0A9P6C8A7-F1
#
_cell.length_a   1.000
_cell.length_b   1.000
_cell.length_c   1.000
_cell.angle_alpha   90.00
_cell.angle_beta   90.00
_cell.angle_gamma   90.00
#
_symmetry.space_group_name_H-M   'P 1'
#
loop_
_entity.id
_entity.type
_entity.pdbx_description
1 polymer ?
#
loop_
_entity_poly.entity_id
_entity_poly.type
_entity_poly.pdbx_seq_one_letter_code
_entity_poly.pdbx_strand_id
1 'polypeptide(L)'
;MDVDSSSSQQTASEEPQDEMIRLRAILCPPPIPGVEDWGIPPPSTEPCDPVIEAKLAQFLKIKRDPDNPKHFNESLMANRSFRNPHLYAKLVEFVDVDERTTNFPRHIWNPDDIKPEWFADRIADLQKIRSEQQAAAQSSSKRSQIDFTSSKTRGKEKERDLGTALGRRSRFQSYGSLGGDVRGQREKSRWG
;
A
#
# COMPACT_ATOMS: atom_id res chain seq x y z
N MET A 1 47.22 10.67 -56.72
CA MET A 1 47.75 11.42 -55.57
C MET A 1 47.51 12.86 -55.94
N ASP A 2 46.62 13.61 -55.30
CA ASP A 2 46.53 13.82 -53.85
C ASP A 2 45.08 14.00 -53.38
N VAL A 3 44.81 13.45 -52.19
CA VAL A 3 43.52 13.52 -51.50
C VAL A 3 43.69 14.61 -50.45
N ASP A 4 43.06 15.77 -50.65
CA ASP A 4 43.15 16.86 -49.68
C ASP A 4 42.28 16.53 -48.47
N SER A 5 42.94 15.94 -47.47
CA SER A 5 42.45 15.78 -46.11
C SER A 5 42.66 17.08 -45.37
N SER A 6 41.59 17.75 -44.94
CA SER A 6 41.66 18.66 -43.80
C SER A 6 40.27 18.98 -43.22
N SER A 7 40.13 18.61 -41.94
CA SER A 7 39.32 19.26 -40.90
C SER A 7 37.79 19.30 -41.12
N SER A 8 36.96 18.68 -40.28
CA SER A 8 36.89 18.96 -38.84
C SER A 8 36.39 17.75 -38.05
N GLN A 9 37.27 17.18 -37.23
CA GLN A 9 36.88 16.43 -36.04
C GLN A 9 36.68 17.44 -34.91
N GLN A 10 35.44 17.66 -34.48
CA GLN A 10 35.14 18.29 -33.19
C GLN A 10 33.70 17.98 -32.77
N THR A 11 33.42 16.73 -32.42
CA THR A 11 32.18 16.31 -31.73
C THR A 11 32.51 15.15 -30.79
N ALA A 12 33.07 15.42 -29.61
CA ALA A 12 33.35 14.32 -28.66
C ALA A 12 33.37 14.70 -27.17
N SER A 13 32.88 15.88 -26.77
CA SER A 13 32.90 16.28 -25.35
C SER A 13 31.67 17.02 -24.81
N GLU A 14 30.71 17.43 -25.65
CA GLU A 14 29.55 18.26 -25.24
C GLU A 14 28.24 17.47 -25.09
N GLU A 15 28.10 16.33 -25.77
CA GLU A 15 26.86 15.53 -25.76
C GLU A 15 26.32 15.13 -24.37
N PRO A 16 27.13 14.68 -23.38
CA PRO A 16 26.58 14.24 -22.10
C PRO A 16 26.04 15.41 -21.25
N GLN A 17 26.58 16.62 -21.42
CA GLN A 17 26.08 17.81 -20.72
C GLN A 17 24.77 18.30 -21.34
N ASP A 18 24.69 18.28 -22.66
CA ASP A 18 23.48 18.61 -23.42
C ASP A 18 22.33 17.64 -23.12
N GLU A 19 22.62 16.34 -23.04
CA GLU A 19 21.63 15.34 -22.61
C GLU A 19 21.11 15.63 -21.21
N MET A 20 21.99 15.96 -20.26
CA MET A 20 21.58 16.26 -18.89
C MET A 20 20.74 17.54 -18.80
N ILE A 21 21.02 18.55 -19.61
CA ILE A 21 20.20 19.77 -19.70
C ILE A 21 18.83 19.44 -20.29
N ARG A 22 18.77 18.62 -21.35
CA ARG A 22 17.52 18.18 -21.97
C ARG A 22 16.67 17.35 -21.00
N LEU A 23 17.28 16.41 -20.28
CA LEU A 23 16.61 15.60 -19.28
C LEU A 23 16.06 16.46 -18.14
N ARG A 24 16.83 17.44 -17.65
CA ARG A 24 16.34 18.40 -16.65
C ARG A 24 15.15 19.19 -17.17
N ALA A 25 15.19 19.67 -18.42
CA ALA A 25 14.07 20.41 -19.01
C ALA A 25 12.77 19.58 -19.11
N ILE A 26 12.87 18.28 -19.39
CA ILE A 26 11.71 17.38 -19.47
C ILE A 26 11.17 16.99 -18.09
N LEU A 27 12.06 16.81 -17.10
CA LEU A 27 11.70 16.38 -15.75
C LEU A 27 11.27 17.54 -14.85
N CYS A 28 11.66 18.78 -15.17
CA CYS A 28 11.22 19.95 -14.46
C CYS A 28 9.71 20.17 -14.72
N PRO A 29 8.89 20.26 -13.67
CA PRO A 29 7.47 20.54 -13.84
C PRO A 29 7.27 21.96 -14.45
N PRO A 30 6.06 22.27 -14.99
CA PRO A 30 5.79 23.55 -15.67
C PRO A 30 5.63 24.71 -14.66
N PRO A 31 6.25 25.88 -14.88
CA PRO A 31 6.29 26.95 -13.88
C PRO A 31 4.88 27.42 -13.45
N ILE A 32 4.73 27.72 -12.17
CA ILE A 32 3.46 28.21 -11.61
C ILE A 32 3.38 29.73 -11.85
N PRO A 33 2.29 30.25 -12.46
CA PRO A 33 2.13 31.68 -12.70
C PRO A 33 2.27 32.50 -11.40
N GLY A 34 3.20 33.46 -11.40
CA GLY A 34 3.43 34.36 -10.27
C GLY A 34 4.26 33.77 -9.11
N VAL A 35 4.79 32.55 -9.25
CA VAL A 35 5.65 31.91 -8.25
C VAL A 35 6.98 31.55 -8.90
N GLU A 36 8.03 32.29 -8.53
CA GLU A 36 9.41 31.99 -8.94
C GLU A 36 9.88 30.69 -8.28
N ASP A 37 10.61 29.86 -9.03
CA ASP A 37 11.26 28.63 -8.55
C ASP A 37 10.38 27.75 -7.64
N TRP A 38 9.08 27.65 -7.94
CA TRP A 38 8.13 26.83 -7.18
C TRP A 38 7.96 27.25 -5.71
N GLY A 39 8.37 28.47 -5.36
CA GLY A 39 8.40 28.96 -3.98
C GLY A 39 9.47 28.27 -3.15
N ILE A 40 10.44 27.60 -3.79
CA ILE A 40 11.61 27.03 -3.12
C ILE A 40 12.50 28.21 -2.69
N PRO A 41 12.83 28.33 -1.39
CA PRO A 41 13.69 29.40 -0.93
C PRO A 41 15.10 29.27 -1.55
N PRO A 42 15.83 30.39 -1.73
CA PRO A 42 17.20 30.33 -2.20
C PRO A 42 18.05 29.47 -1.25
N PRO A 43 19.14 28.86 -1.75
CA PRO A 43 20.02 28.04 -0.91
C PRO A 43 20.53 28.88 0.27
N SER A 44 20.57 28.25 1.45
CA SER A 44 21.14 28.90 2.63
C SER A 44 22.61 29.28 2.36
N THR A 45 22.98 30.51 2.74
CA THR A 45 24.36 31.01 2.65
C THR A 45 25.13 30.75 3.95
N GLU A 46 24.46 30.24 4.99
CA GLU A 46 25.09 29.96 6.28
C GLU A 46 26.09 28.79 6.17
N PRO A 47 27.27 28.89 6.80
CA PRO A 47 28.21 27.78 6.84
C PRO A 47 27.62 26.61 7.63
N CYS A 48 27.81 25.39 7.13
CA CYS A 48 27.42 24.18 7.85
C CYS A 48 28.18 24.07 9.18
N ASP A 49 27.54 23.48 10.20
CA ASP A 49 28.21 23.15 11.46
C ASP A 49 29.39 22.19 11.18
N PRO A 50 30.64 22.58 11.52
CA PRO A 50 31.83 21.78 11.23
C PRO A 50 31.80 20.40 11.91
N VAL A 51 31.09 20.26 13.03
CA VAL A 51 30.95 18.98 13.73
C VAL A 51 30.09 18.02 12.92
N ILE A 52 29.02 18.51 12.30
CA ILE A 52 28.14 17.71 11.45
C ILE A 52 28.85 17.35 10.14
N GLU A 53 29.56 18.30 9.54
CA GLU A 53 30.34 18.08 8.33
C GLU A 53 31.40 16.99 8.53
N ALA A 54 32.16 17.05 9.62
CA ALA A 54 33.18 16.04 9.95
C ALA A 54 32.56 14.64 10.13
N LYS A 55 31.39 14.54 10.79
CA LYS A 55 30.66 13.28 10.94
C LYS A 55 30.22 12.73 9.58
N LEU A 56 29.63 13.57 8.73
CA LEU A 56 29.20 13.17 7.39
C LEU A 56 30.39 12.71 6.54
N ALA A 57 31.51 13.43 6.58
CA ALA A 57 32.73 13.04 5.88
C ALA A 57 33.24 11.67 6.33
N GLN A 58 33.20 11.37 7.63
CA GLN A 58 33.54 10.05 8.17
C GLN A 58 32.59 8.96 7.67
N PHE A 59 31.27 9.20 7.73
CA PHE A 59 30.27 8.24 7.25
C PHE A 59 30.40 7.96 5.74
N LEU A 60 30.73 8.98 4.95
CA LEU A 60 30.96 8.84 3.52
C LEU A 60 32.21 8.02 3.21
N LYS A 61 33.28 8.16 3.99
CA LYS A 61 34.48 7.31 3.87
C LYS A 61 34.10 5.85 4.09
N ILE A 62 33.48 5.53 5.23
CA ILE A 62 33.04 4.16 5.56
C ILE A 62 32.11 3.56 4.50
N LYS A 63 31.24 4.37 3.90
CA LYS A 63 30.32 3.91 2.85
C LYS A 63 31.03 3.64 1.51
N ARG A 64 32.09 4.39 1.21
CA ARG A 64 32.83 4.33 -0.07
C ARG A 64 34.13 3.53 0.03
N ASP A 65 34.46 2.98 1.20
CA ASP A 65 35.67 2.18 1.39
C ASP A 65 35.67 0.98 0.42
N PRO A 66 36.73 0.81 -0.39
CA PRO A 66 36.75 -0.19 -1.46
C PRO A 66 36.86 -1.63 -0.94
N ASP A 67 37.49 -1.82 0.22
CA ASP A 67 37.75 -3.16 0.77
C ASP A 67 36.58 -3.72 1.59
N ASN A 68 35.79 -2.84 2.22
CA ASN A 68 34.64 -3.23 3.05
C ASN A 68 33.57 -2.13 3.07
N PRO A 69 32.78 -1.98 1.99
CA PRO A 69 31.74 -0.96 1.93
C PRO A 69 30.63 -1.29 2.92
N LYS A 70 30.48 -0.47 3.97
CA LYS A 70 29.45 -0.71 5.00
C LYS A 70 28.21 0.14 4.74
N HIS A 71 27.09 -0.53 4.46
CA HIS A 71 25.80 0.14 4.39
C HIS A 71 25.13 0.16 5.77
N PHE A 72 24.90 1.35 6.34
CA PHE A 72 24.31 1.47 7.68
C PHE A 72 22.93 0.83 7.78
N ASN A 73 22.08 0.97 6.75
CA ASN A 73 20.78 0.31 6.73
C ASN A 73 20.89 -1.22 6.83
N GLU A 74 21.94 -1.82 6.29
CA GLU A 74 22.14 -3.26 6.40
C GLU A 74 22.52 -3.67 7.82
N SER A 75 23.45 -2.93 8.44
CA SER A 75 23.81 -3.14 9.86
C SER A 75 22.61 -2.94 10.79
N LEU A 76 21.75 -1.98 10.46
CA LEU A 76 20.55 -1.65 11.22
C LEU A 76 19.48 -2.75 11.06
N MET A 77 19.28 -3.28 9.84
CA MET A 77 18.35 -4.39 9.58
C MET A 77 18.84 -5.75 10.10
N ALA A 78 20.17 -5.96 10.17
CA ALA A 78 20.75 -7.15 10.79
C ALA A 78 20.45 -7.23 12.30
N ASN A 79 20.23 -6.09 12.96
CA ASN A 79 19.88 -6.05 14.37
C ASN A 79 18.48 -6.65 14.62
N ARG A 80 18.41 -7.69 15.46
CA ARG A 80 17.16 -8.37 15.82
C ARG A 80 16.16 -7.43 16.50
N SER A 81 16.62 -6.49 17.32
CA SER A 81 15.76 -5.53 18.01
C SER A 81 15.04 -4.62 17.03
N PHE A 82 15.66 -4.30 15.89
CA PHE A 82 15.05 -3.48 14.84
C PHE A 82 13.89 -4.17 14.13
N ARG A 83 13.88 -5.51 14.12
CA ARG A 83 12.80 -6.33 13.54
C ARG A 83 11.60 -6.53 14.48
N ASN A 84 11.59 -5.89 15.65
CA ASN A 84 10.45 -5.93 16.56
C ASN A 84 9.34 -5.02 16.04
N PRO A 85 8.12 -5.53 15.75
CA PRO A 85 7.01 -4.70 15.26
C PRO A 85 6.62 -3.57 16.23
N HIS A 86 6.89 -3.72 17.53
CA HIS A 86 6.61 -2.67 18.51
C HIS A 86 7.69 -1.58 18.60
N LEU A 87 8.87 -1.78 17.98
CA LEU A 87 9.93 -0.77 18.04
C LEU A 87 9.51 0.51 17.33
N TYR A 88 8.86 0.38 16.16
CA TYR A 88 8.45 1.52 15.36
C TYR A 88 7.55 2.48 16.15
N ALA A 89 6.52 1.98 16.83
CA ALA A 89 5.63 2.78 17.67
C ALA A 89 6.40 3.57 18.77
N LYS A 90 7.42 2.94 19.38
CA LYS A 90 8.26 3.62 20.38
C LYS A 90 9.17 4.68 19.77
N LEU A 91 9.66 4.48 18.55
CA LEU A 91 10.48 5.46 17.86
C LEU A 91 9.64 6.69 17.49
N VAL A 92 8.41 6.48 17.03
CA VAL A 92 7.46 7.57 16.75
C VAL A 92 7.17 8.36 18.03
N GLU A 93 6.88 7.67 19.14
CA GLU A 93 6.67 8.29 20.45
C GLU A 93 7.92 9.06 20.94
N PHE A 94 9.11 8.51 20.75
CA PHE A 94 10.36 9.14 21.18
C PHE A 94 10.71 10.41 20.39
N VAL A 95 10.44 10.42 19.08
CA VAL A 95 10.72 11.56 18.20
C VAL A 95 9.56 12.57 18.21
N ASP A 96 8.46 12.27 18.92
CA ASP A 96 7.25 13.09 19.02
C ASP A 96 6.69 13.46 17.62
N VAL A 97 6.60 12.45 16.75
CA VAL A 97 6.12 12.60 15.37
C VAL A 97 4.65 12.22 15.29
N ASP A 98 3.82 13.13 14.81
CA ASP A 98 2.44 12.81 14.42
C ASP A 98 2.39 12.22 13.01
N GLU A 99 2.16 10.91 12.94
CA GLU A 99 2.07 10.13 11.69
C GLU A 99 0.88 10.51 10.80
N ARG A 100 -0.09 11.25 11.35
CA ARG A 100 -1.31 11.65 10.63
C ARG A 100 -1.18 13.04 10.00
N THR A 101 -0.07 13.73 10.25
CA THR A 101 0.17 15.08 9.73
C THR A 101 0.21 15.08 8.21
N THR A 102 -0.33 16.12 7.59
CA THR A 102 -0.31 16.29 6.13
C THR A 102 0.22 17.65 5.72
N ASN A 103 0.81 17.74 4.53
CA ASN A 103 1.24 19.01 3.93
C ASN A 103 0.07 19.84 3.37
N PHE A 104 -1.16 19.35 3.47
CA PHE A 104 -2.34 20.06 3.02
C PHE A 104 -2.88 20.96 4.14
N PRO A 105 -3.42 22.15 3.80
CA PRO A 105 -4.04 22.98 4.80
C PRO A 105 -5.31 22.30 5.34
N ARG A 106 -5.58 22.47 6.64
CA ARG A 106 -6.66 21.76 7.35
C ARG A 106 -8.07 21.94 6.76
N HIS A 107 -8.31 23.04 6.04
CA HIS A 107 -9.58 23.29 5.36
C HIS A 107 -9.79 22.41 4.10
N ILE A 108 -8.70 21.91 3.50
CA ILE A 108 -8.75 20.98 2.37
C ILE A 108 -8.79 19.55 2.89
N TRP A 109 -7.92 19.24 3.85
CA TRP A 109 -7.83 17.92 4.45
C TRP A 109 -7.51 18.02 5.94
N ASN A 110 -8.43 17.53 6.77
CA ASN A 110 -8.22 17.42 8.19
C ASN A 110 -8.13 15.94 8.59
N PRO A 111 -6.95 15.44 8.98
CA PRO A 111 -6.81 14.05 9.44
C PRO A 111 -7.67 13.77 10.69
N ASP A 112 -8.04 14.79 11.45
CA ASP A 112 -8.80 14.64 12.70
C ASP A 112 -10.32 14.70 12.49
N ASP A 113 -10.80 14.92 11.27
CA ASP A 113 -12.24 14.96 10.94
C ASP A 113 -12.83 13.56 10.79
N ILE A 114 -12.65 12.72 11.82
CA ILE A 114 -13.27 11.40 11.91
C ILE A 114 -14.57 11.54 12.70
N LYS A 115 -15.70 11.24 12.03
CA LYS A 115 -17.01 11.30 12.67
C LYS A 115 -17.29 10.06 13.53
N PRO A 116 -18.00 10.19 14.66
CA PRO A 116 -18.25 9.08 15.56
C PRO A 116 -19.03 7.93 14.90
N GLU A 117 -19.91 8.22 13.95
CA GLU A 117 -20.65 7.22 13.18
C GLU A 117 -19.77 6.34 12.28
N TRP A 118 -18.52 6.72 12.02
CA TRP A 118 -17.58 5.93 11.19
C TRP A 118 -16.79 4.91 12.00
N PHE A 119 -16.84 4.96 13.33
CA PHE A 119 -16.19 3.94 14.15
C PHE A 119 -16.87 2.59 13.99
N ALA A 120 -16.06 1.52 13.96
CA ALA A 120 -16.52 0.16 13.76
C ALA A 120 -17.64 -0.23 14.74
N ASP A 121 -17.54 0.20 16.00
CA ASP A 121 -18.55 -0.07 17.03
C ASP A 121 -19.90 0.55 16.68
N ARG A 122 -19.93 1.81 16.23
CA ARG A 122 -21.17 2.50 15.83
C ARG A 122 -21.78 1.90 14.58
N ILE A 123 -20.94 1.49 13.63
CA ILE A 123 -21.39 0.79 12.42
C ILE A 123 -22.02 -0.57 12.81
N ALA A 124 -21.40 -1.31 13.73
CA ALA A 124 -21.91 -2.58 14.22
C ALA A 124 -23.26 -2.43 14.92
N ASP A 125 -23.40 -1.41 15.78
CA ASP A 125 -24.67 -1.08 16.45
C ASP A 125 -25.79 -0.81 15.44
N LEU A 126 -25.53 0.04 14.43
CA LEU A 126 -26.50 0.38 13.39
C LEU A 126 -26.89 -0.85 12.55
N GLN A 127 -25.93 -1.71 12.23
CA GLN A 127 -26.18 -2.95 11.50
C GLN A 127 -27.04 -3.92 12.32
N LYS A 128 -26.79 -4.03 13.63
CA LYS A 128 -27.58 -4.84 14.55
C LYS A 128 -29.01 -4.34 14.65
N ILE A 129 -29.20 -3.04 14.85
CA ILE A 129 -30.55 -2.44 14.89
C ILE A 129 -31.31 -2.72 13.59
N ARG A 130 -30.63 -2.55 12.44
CA ARG A 130 -31.24 -2.80 11.13
C ARG A 130 -31.64 -4.26 10.93
N SER A 131 -30.81 -5.21 11.37
CA SER A 131 -31.12 -6.64 11.24
C SER A 131 -32.28 -7.05 12.17
N GLU A 132 -32.33 -6.54 13.40
CA GLU A 132 -33.43 -6.77 14.34
C GLU A 132 -34.75 -6.21 13.81
N GLN A 133 -34.74 -4.99 13.25
CA GLN A 133 -35.93 -4.39 12.62
C GLN A 133 -36.43 -5.22 11.42
N GLN A 134 -35.51 -5.72 10.58
CA GLN A 134 -35.87 -6.59 9.46
C GLN A 134 -36.47 -7.91 9.95
N ALA A 135 -35.88 -8.53 10.98
CA ALA A 135 -36.41 -9.77 11.58
C ALA A 135 -37.79 -9.55 12.22
N ALA A 136 -38.01 -8.42 12.90
CA ALA A 136 -39.30 -8.05 13.47
C ALA A 136 -40.36 -7.80 12.38
N ALA A 137 -40.01 -7.07 11.30
CA ALA A 137 -40.91 -6.84 10.18
C ALA A 137 -41.28 -8.15 9.46
N GLN A 138 -40.32 -9.05 9.25
CA GLN A 138 -40.56 -10.38 8.65
C GLN A 138 -41.39 -11.29 9.54
N SER A 139 -41.18 -11.27 10.87
CA SER A 139 -41.99 -12.07 11.80
C SER A 139 -43.43 -11.54 11.98
N SER A 140 -43.65 -10.23 11.78
CA SER A 140 -44.98 -9.63 11.78
C SER A 140 -45.81 -9.97 10.53
N SER A 141 -45.15 -10.19 9.39
CA SER A 141 -45.79 -10.63 8.14
C SER A 141 -45.71 -12.16 8.02
N LYS A 142 -46.58 -12.88 8.75
CA LYS A 142 -46.93 -14.29 8.48
C LYS A 142 -47.64 -14.46 7.12
N ARG A 143 -47.08 -13.93 6.03
CA ARG A 143 -47.66 -14.03 4.69
C ARG A 143 -46.89 -15.05 3.86
N SER A 144 -47.52 -16.22 3.76
CA SER A 144 -47.32 -17.31 2.79
C SER A 144 -45.87 -17.68 2.48
N GLN A 145 -45.39 -18.73 3.15
CA GLN A 145 -44.51 -19.72 2.53
C GLN A 145 -44.99 -19.94 1.08
N ILE A 146 -44.23 -19.45 0.10
CA ILE A 146 -44.52 -19.67 -1.31
C ILE A 146 -43.85 -20.99 -1.67
N ASP A 147 -44.59 -22.08 -1.62
CA ASP A 147 -44.10 -23.37 -2.10
C ASP A 147 -43.98 -23.29 -3.63
N PHE A 148 -42.75 -23.14 -4.12
CA PHE A 148 -42.46 -23.22 -5.54
C PHE A 148 -42.62 -24.67 -5.99
N THR A 149 -43.81 -25.02 -6.47
CA THR A 149 -44.03 -26.30 -7.14
C THR A 149 -43.20 -26.35 -8.42
N SER A 150 -42.13 -27.15 -8.44
CA SER A 150 -41.39 -27.47 -9.66
C SER A 150 -42.36 -28.13 -10.65
N SER A 151 -42.70 -27.43 -11.74
CA SER A 151 -43.50 -27.99 -12.83
C SER A 151 -42.79 -29.21 -13.42
N LYS A 152 -43.24 -30.41 -13.05
CA LYS A 152 -42.78 -31.66 -13.64
C LYS A 152 -43.46 -31.80 -14.99
N THR A 153 -42.85 -31.27 -16.04
CA THR A 153 -43.24 -31.58 -17.42
C THR A 153 -43.05 -33.07 -17.64
N ARG A 154 -44.15 -33.81 -17.59
CA ARG A 154 -44.22 -35.24 -17.90
C ARG A 154 -44.21 -35.40 -19.42
N GLY A 155 -43.04 -35.24 -20.01
CA GLY A 155 -42.75 -35.69 -21.37
C GLY A 155 -41.93 -36.97 -21.29
N LYS A 156 -42.56 -38.14 -21.50
CA LYS A 156 -41.83 -39.36 -21.87
C LYS A 156 -41.51 -39.26 -23.36
N GLU A 157 -40.24 -39.23 -23.74
CA GLU A 157 -39.64 -40.31 -24.54
C GLU A 157 -38.11 -40.19 -24.69
N LYS A 158 -37.47 -41.34 -24.47
CA LYS A 158 -36.21 -41.89 -24.99
C LYS A 158 -34.88 -41.12 -24.85
N GLU A 159 -34.07 -41.66 -23.93
CA GLU A 159 -32.78 -42.30 -24.20
C GLU A 159 -31.77 -41.52 -25.05
N ARG A 160 -30.71 -41.02 -24.38
CA ARG A 160 -29.31 -41.26 -24.75
C ARG A 160 -28.37 -40.86 -23.61
N ASP A 161 -27.26 -41.56 -23.63
CA ASP A 161 -26.30 -41.85 -22.58
C ASP A 161 -25.32 -40.70 -22.27
N LEU A 162 -24.51 -40.90 -21.21
CA LEU A 162 -23.26 -40.22 -20.81
C LEU A 162 -23.33 -39.12 -19.71
N GLY A 163 -22.95 -39.53 -18.49
CA GLY A 163 -21.74 -38.98 -17.85
C GLY A 163 -21.82 -37.68 -17.05
N THR A 164 -21.54 -37.81 -15.74
CA THR A 164 -20.92 -36.82 -14.83
C THR A 164 -21.86 -35.98 -13.94
N ALA A 165 -21.96 -36.46 -12.70
CA ALA A 165 -22.48 -35.73 -11.56
C ALA A 165 -21.51 -34.61 -11.14
N LEU A 166 -21.91 -33.35 -11.35
CA LEU A 166 -21.39 -32.21 -10.59
C LEU A 166 -22.54 -31.29 -10.20
N GLY A 167 -22.81 -31.27 -8.89
CA GLY A 167 -23.90 -30.51 -8.29
C GLY A 167 -23.77 -29.01 -8.51
N ARG A 168 -24.85 -28.39 -8.99
CA ARG A 168 -25.04 -26.94 -8.95
C ARG A 168 -25.13 -26.49 -7.49
N ARG A 169 -24.02 -26.05 -6.91
CA ARG A 169 -24.03 -25.24 -5.68
C ARG A 169 -24.30 -23.79 -6.06
N SER A 170 -25.27 -23.19 -5.38
CA SER A 170 -25.52 -21.74 -5.36
C SER A 170 -24.23 -20.98 -5.08
N ARG A 171 -23.91 -19.98 -5.91
CA ARG A 171 -22.66 -19.19 -5.92
C ARG A 171 -22.62 -18.10 -4.84
N PHE A 172 -23.64 -17.97 -3.99
CA PHE A 172 -23.68 -16.95 -2.95
C PHE A 172 -23.81 -17.61 -1.57
N GLN A 173 -22.68 -17.75 -0.87
CA GLN A 173 -22.65 -18.02 0.57
C GLN A 173 -22.17 -16.77 1.29
N SER A 174 -23.03 -16.26 2.18
CA SER A 174 -22.70 -15.24 3.17
C SER A 174 -21.68 -15.81 4.15
N TYR A 175 -20.62 -15.06 4.45
CA TYR A 175 -19.66 -15.42 5.48
C TYR A 175 -20.36 -15.49 6.84
N GLY A 176 -20.18 -16.61 7.55
CA GLY A 176 -20.58 -16.77 8.94
C GLY A 176 -21.67 -17.80 9.15
N SER A 177 -21.28 -19.07 9.30
CA SER A 177 -21.79 -19.99 10.33
C SER A 177 -21.44 -21.42 9.94
N LEU A 178 -20.36 -21.97 10.51
CA LEU A 178 -20.22 -23.39 10.76
C LEU A 178 -19.39 -23.57 12.03
N GLY A 179 -20.08 -23.54 13.17
CA GLY A 179 -19.72 -24.35 14.32
C GLY A 179 -20.21 -25.77 14.08
N GLY A 180 -19.34 -26.76 14.29
CA GLY A 180 -19.66 -28.18 14.14
C GLY A 180 -18.46 -29.04 14.48
N ASP A 181 -18.49 -29.59 15.70
CA ASP A 181 -17.58 -30.57 16.29
C ASP A 181 -17.04 -31.63 15.32
N VAL A 182 -15.72 -31.74 15.23
CA VAL A 182 -15.04 -33.00 14.86
C VAL A 182 -13.83 -33.18 15.78
N ARG A 183 -14.00 -34.06 16.77
CA ARG A 183 -12.90 -34.66 17.54
C ARG A 183 -12.01 -35.46 16.60
N GLY A 184 -10.80 -34.98 16.36
CA GLY A 184 -9.70 -35.73 15.76
C GLY A 184 -8.45 -35.51 16.58
N GLN A 185 -7.87 -36.59 17.10
CA GLN A 185 -6.55 -36.57 17.74
C GLN A 185 -5.54 -35.87 16.84
N ARG A 186 -4.86 -34.86 17.38
CA ARG A 186 -3.64 -34.30 16.77
C ARG A 186 -2.48 -34.52 17.73
N GLU A 187 -1.61 -35.42 17.30
CA GLU A 187 -0.28 -35.64 17.86
C GLU A 187 0.48 -34.31 17.87
N LYS A 188 1.14 -34.03 18.99
CA LYS A 188 1.99 -32.86 19.17
C LYS A 188 3.22 -32.99 18.29
N SER A 189 3.25 -32.26 17.17
CA SER A 189 4.45 -32.12 16.36
C SER A 189 5.37 -31.07 16.99
N ARG A 190 6.58 -31.52 17.29
CA ARG A 190 7.75 -30.74 17.75
C ARG A 190 8.10 -29.67 16.71
N TRP A 191 7.66 -28.45 16.96
CA TRP A 191 8.42 -27.26 16.62
C TRP A 191 8.70 -26.57 17.96
N GLY A 192 9.99 -26.43 18.25
CA GLY A 192 10.48 -25.75 19.45
C GLY A 192 10.30 -24.24 19.40
#